data_AF-A0A661H4Z8-F1
#
_entry.id   AF-A0A661H4Z8-F1
#
_cell.length_a   1.000
_cell.length_b   1.000
_cell.length_c   1.000
_cell.angle_alpha   90.00
_cell.angle_beta   90.00
_cell.angle_gamma   90.00
#
_symmetry.space_group_name_H-M   'P 1'
#
loop_
_entity.id
_entity.type
_entity.pdbx_description
1 polymer ?
#
loop_
_entity_poly.entity_id
_entity_poly.type
_entity_poly.pdbx_seq_one_letter_code
_entity_poly.pdbx_strand_id
1 'polypeptide(L)'
;MSILRTMISSQSDYIIVLKKDCPTCALVEPVIAELEAAGRCSLQIWSQDDPSFPASAASVGDDRNLQQSWRLDIETVPTVIRMEKNVERDRTVGWDRDEWLRLFELEQLGIDLPAFRPGCGSKSVEPGMPEKLALKFGDISLQARRIEIGDMEDPMESCFERGWSDGLPIVPPTEIRVVRMLAGTQRDPSEVLGLTPPDLQPCSIEKVAINAVMAGCKPECDAVVEALAD
;
A
#
# COMPACT_ATOMS: atom_id res chain seq x y z
N MET A 1 38.27 6.67 -41.66
CA MET A 1 37.05 5.83 -41.65
C MET A 1 36.54 5.74 -40.23
N SER A 2 35.72 6.73 -39.84
CA SER A 2 35.10 6.83 -38.53
C SER A 2 33.92 5.87 -38.46
N ILE A 3 34.00 4.83 -37.63
CA ILE A 3 32.84 4.01 -37.28
C ILE A 3 32.28 4.61 -36.00
N LEU A 4 31.22 5.40 -36.17
CA LEU A 4 30.36 5.91 -35.12
C LEU A 4 29.84 4.70 -34.32
N ARG A 5 30.29 4.59 -33.07
CA ARG A 5 29.71 3.68 -32.09
C ARG A 5 28.37 4.30 -31.69
N THR A 6 27.29 3.84 -32.31
CA THR A 6 25.93 4.20 -31.90
C THR A 6 25.75 3.74 -30.45
N MET A 7 25.88 4.67 -29.51
CA MET A 7 25.42 4.50 -28.14
C MET A 7 23.90 4.36 -28.22
N ILE A 8 23.42 3.12 -28.13
CA ILE A 8 22.04 2.86 -27.77
C ILE A 8 21.92 3.37 -26.34
N SER A 9 21.43 4.60 -26.18
CA SER A 9 21.08 5.13 -24.87
C SER A 9 20.02 4.21 -24.29
N SER A 10 20.36 3.43 -23.25
CA SER A 10 19.36 2.73 -22.47
C SER A 10 18.56 3.78 -21.73
N GLN A 11 17.44 4.21 -22.31
CA GLN A 11 16.49 5.08 -21.64
C GLN A 11 16.08 4.33 -20.36
N SER A 12 16.46 4.89 -19.20
CA SER A 12 16.07 4.33 -17.91
C SER A 12 14.65 4.79 -17.62
N ASP A 13 13.83 3.87 -17.12
CA ASP A 13 12.43 4.13 -16.77
C ASP A 13 12.37 4.51 -15.30
N TYR A 14 11.74 5.64 -14.97
CA TYR A 14 11.54 6.07 -13.60
C TYR A 14 10.06 6.23 -13.32
N ILE A 15 9.66 5.88 -12.10
CA ILE A 15 8.32 6.09 -11.58
C ILE A 15 8.41 7.14 -10.48
N ILE A 16 7.55 8.15 -10.52
CA ILE A 16 7.44 9.17 -9.47
C ILE A 16 6.03 9.12 -8.91
N VAL A 17 5.90 8.90 -7.60
CA VAL A 17 4.60 8.90 -6.91
C VAL A 17 4.51 10.12 -6.00
N LEU A 18 3.42 10.87 -6.15
CA LEU A 18 3.23 12.20 -5.57
C LEU A 18 1.83 12.35 -4.97
N LYS A 19 1.67 13.41 -4.17
CA LYS A 19 0.37 13.94 -3.78
C LYS A 19 0.45 15.46 -3.67
N LYS A 20 -0.57 16.15 -4.16
CA LYS A 20 -0.69 17.60 -4.16
C LYS A 20 -0.73 18.20 -2.75
N ASP A 21 -1.29 17.48 -1.78
CA ASP A 21 -1.32 17.94 -0.38
C ASP A 21 0.07 17.98 0.30
N CYS A 22 1.10 17.41 -0.31
CA CYS A 22 2.46 17.37 0.24
C CYS A 22 3.26 18.61 -0.18
N PRO A 23 3.77 19.42 0.77
CA PRO A 23 4.59 20.59 0.46
C PRO A 23 5.88 20.24 -0.30
N THR A 24 6.46 19.07 -0.02
CA THR A 24 7.67 18.61 -0.69
C THR A 24 7.38 18.19 -2.13
N CYS A 25 6.24 17.56 -2.42
CA CYS A 25 5.81 17.29 -3.79
C CYS A 25 5.62 18.59 -4.59
N ALA A 26 4.97 19.60 -4.00
CA ALA A 26 4.80 20.91 -4.65
C ALA A 26 6.15 21.61 -4.88
N LEU A 27 7.11 21.47 -3.96
CA LEU A 27 8.44 22.03 -4.11
C LEU A 27 9.23 21.43 -5.28
N VAL A 28 9.09 20.13 -5.54
CA VAL A 28 9.83 19.43 -6.61
C VAL A 28 9.13 19.48 -7.97
N GLU A 29 7.98 20.15 -8.09
CA GLU A 29 7.25 20.31 -9.35
C GLU A 29 8.12 20.90 -10.49
N PRO A 30 8.97 21.93 -10.26
CA PRO A 30 9.89 22.43 -11.29
C PRO A 30 10.97 21.41 -11.69
N VAL A 31 11.41 20.58 -10.74
CA VAL A 31 12.43 19.54 -10.99
C VAL A 31 11.90 18.48 -11.94
N ILE A 32 10.62 18.11 -11.82
CA ILE A 32 9.97 17.17 -12.74
C ILE A 32 9.99 17.73 -14.17
N ALA A 33 9.71 19.03 -14.33
CA ALA A 33 9.81 19.71 -15.62
C ALA A 33 11.24 19.70 -16.18
N GLU A 34 12.25 19.94 -15.32
CA GLU A 34 13.68 19.86 -15.70
C GLU A 34 14.04 18.46 -16.20
N LEU A 35 13.58 17.41 -15.52
CA LEU A 35 13.83 16.00 -15.90
C LEU A 35 13.21 15.64 -17.25
N GLU A 36 11.94 16.02 -17.48
CA GLU A 36 11.27 15.80 -18.76
C GLU A 36 11.94 16.59 -19.89
N ALA A 37 12.29 17.86 -19.65
CA ALA A 37 12.95 18.72 -20.63
C ALA A 37 14.35 18.21 -21.01
N ALA A 38 15.06 17.56 -20.09
CA ALA A 38 16.34 16.93 -20.38
C ALA A 38 16.22 15.76 -21.37
N GLY A 39 15.06 15.09 -21.42
CA GLY A 39 14.75 14.03 -22.38
C GLY A 39 15.67 12.80 -22.31
N ARG A 40 16.36 12.58 -21.18
CA ARG A 40 17.33 11.48 -20.98
C ARG A 40 16.70 10.20 -20.42
N CYS A 41 15.50 10.30 -19.88
CA CYS A 41 14.80 9.20 -19.21
C CYS A 41 13.32 9.15 -19.61
N SER A 42 12.66 8.04 -19.28
CA SER A 42 11.21 7.93 -19.35
C SER A 42 10.66 8.15 -17.95
N LEU A 43 9.71 9.08 -17.79
CA LEU A 43 9.06 9.34 -16.50
C LEU A 43 7.61 8.87 -16.52
N GLN A 44 7.25 8.04 -15.56
CA GLN A 44 5.87 7.69 -15.26
C GLN A 44 5.47 8.31 -13.94
N ILE A 45 4.50 9.24 -13.98
CA ILE A 45 4.12 10.02 -12.80
C ILE A 45 2.73 9.60 -12.33
N TRP A 46 2.56 9.36 -11.04
CA TRP A 46 1.30 8.98 -10.41
C TRP A 46 0.94 9.97 -9.29
N SER A 47 -0.31 10.41 -9.27
CA SER A 47 -0.82 11.31 -8.23
C SER A 47 -1.91 10.64 -7.39
N GLN A 48 -1.73 10.67 -6.07
CA GLN A 48 -2.60 10.02 -5.10
C GLN A 48 -3.90 10.79 -4.81
N ASP A 49 -3.99 12.06 -5.20
CA ASP A 49 -5.06 12.95 -4.75
C ASP A 49 -5.63 13.85 -5.84
N ASP A 50 -4.80 14.33 -6.76
CA ASP A 50 -5.21 15.19 -7.86
C ASP A 50 -4.50 14.76 -9.16
N PRO A 51 -5.21 14.15 -10.13
CA PRO A 51 -4.61 13.68 -11.38
C PRO A 51 -4.15 14.81 -12.30
N SER A 52 -4.41 16.09 -11.96
CA SER A 52 -3.84 17.25 -12.65
C SER A 52 -2.52 17.74 -12.06
N PHE A 53 -2.06 17.13 -10.96
CA PHE A 53 -0.81 17.49 -10.28
C PHE A 53 0.27 16.42 -10.49
N PRO A 54 1.52 16.79 -10.80
CA PRO A 54 2.02 18.13 -11.05
C PRO A 54 1.55 18.68 -12.40
N ALA A 55 1.25 19.98 -12.44
CA ALA A 55 0.81 20.65 -13.67
C ALA A 55 1.95 20.82 -14.68
N SER A 56 3.19 20.73 -14.20
CA SER A 56 4.40 20.81 -15.03
C SER A 56 4.70 19.54 -15.83
N ALA A 57 4.10 18.40 -15.48
CA ALA A 57 4.37 17.12 -16.13
C ALA A 57 3.61 16.95 -17.45
N ALA A 58 4.24 16.29 -18.42
CA ALA A 58 3.63 15.97 -19.71
C ALA A 58 2.44 15.01 -19.59
N SER A 59 2.48 14.09 -18.64
CA SER A 59 1.39 13.16 -18.33
C SER A 59 1.43 12.73 -16.86
N VAL A 60 0.25 12.70 -16.25
CA VAL A 60 0.05 12.25 -14.87
C VAL A 60 -1.01 11.16 -14.85
N GLY A 61 -0.68 10.03 -14.24
CA GLY A 61 -1.62 8.95 -13.98
C GLY A 61 -2.45 9.22 -12.72
N ASP A 62 -3.72 8.84 -12.78
CA ASP A 62 -4.66 8.91 -11.64
C ASP A 62 -4.46 7.70 -10.71
N ASP A 63 -3.95 7.96 -9.52
CA ASP A 63 -3.80 6.96 -8.46
C ASP A 63 -4.63 7.32 -7.21
N ARG A 64 -5.77 8.01 -7.37
CA ARG A 64 -6.69 8.28 -6.25
C ARG A 64 -7.30 7.02 -5.64
N ASN A 65 -7.28 5.92 -6.38
CA ASN A 65 -7.67 4.60 -5.87
C ASN A 65 -6.52 3.88 -5.13
N LEU A 66 -5.30 4.45 -5.15
CA LEU A 66 -4.07 4.00 -4.52
C LEU A 66 -3.58 2.61 -4.97
N GLN A 67 -4.01 2.18 -6.15
CA GLN A 67 -3.62 0.87 -6.69
C GLN A 67 -2.13 0.82 -7.03
N GLN A 68 -1.59 1.88 -7.63
CA GLN A 68 -0.18 1.94 -8.00
C GLN A 68 0.66 2.14 -6.75
N SER A 69 0.24 3.03 -5.84
CA SER A 69 0.87 3.22 -4.54
C SER A 69 0.93 1.94 -3.70
N TRP A 70 -0.11 1.09 -3.76
CA TRP A 70 -0.11 -0.23 -3.13
C TRP A 70 0.90 -1.18 -3.79
N ARG A 71 0.84 -1.32 -5.12
CA ARG A 71 1.71 -2.26 -5.86
C ARG A 71 3.20 -1.94 -5.78
N LEU A 72 3.52 -0.65 -5.66
CA LEU A 72 4.89 -0.15 -5.57
C LEU A 72 5.39 -0.03 -4.13
N ASP A 73 4.54 -0.39 -3.15
CA ASP A 73 4.84 -0.30 -1.72
C ASP A 73 5.31 1.11 -1.31
N ILE A 74 4.47 2.11 -1.62
CA ILE A 74 4.77 3.53 -1.37
C ILE A 74 4.36 3.89 0.05
N GLU A 75 5.34 4.13 0.92
CA GLU A 75 5.09 4.59 2.29
C GLU A 75 5.16 6.12 2.44
N THR A 76 5.96 6.76 1.58
CA THR A 76 6.26 8.20 1.63
C THR A 76 6.11 8.83 0.26
N VAL A 77 5.77 10.11 0.18
CA VAL A 77 5.76 10.89 -1.06
C VAL A 77 6.48 12.23 -0.86
N PRO A 78 7.22 12.75 -1.86
CA PRO A 78 7.48 12.12 -3.15
C PRO A 78 8.34 10.85 -3.00
N THR A 79 8.10 9.84 -3.83
CA THR A 79 8.98 8.69 -4.00
C THR A 79 9.37 8.60 -5.47
N VAL A 80 10.65 8.40 -5.74
CA VAL A 80 11.18 8.15 -7.08
C VAL A 80 11.76 6.75 -7.10
N ILE A 81 11.37 5.95 -8.09
CA ILE A 81 11.82 4.58 -8.27
C ILE A 81 12.49 4.46 -9.63
N ARG A 82 13.71 3.92 -9.67
CA ARG A 82 14.39 3.55 -10.91
C ARG A 82 14.04 2.11 -11.27
N MET A 83 13.53 1.93 -12.49
CA MET A 83 13.13 0.65 -13.03
C MET A 83 14.10 0.21 -14.14
N GLU A 84 14.44 -1.07 -14.15
CA GLU A 84 15.15 -1.71 -15.26
C GLU A 84 14.46 -3.02 -15.62
N LYS A 85 13.97 -3.14 -16.86
CA LYS A 85 13.27 -4.35 -17.33
C LYS A 85 12.12 -4.75 -16.39
N ASN A 86 11.36 -3.76 -15.91
CA ASN A 86 10.26 -3.90 -14.94
C ASN A 86 10.67 -4.42 -13.55
N VAL A 87 11.95 -4.34 -13.20
CA VAL A 87 12.45 -4.64 -11.86
C VAL A 87 12.95 -3.35 -11.24
N GLU A 88 12.50 -3.08 -10.02
CA GLU A 88 13.02 -1.97 -9.23
C GLU A 88 14.50 -2.19 -8.93
N ARG A 89 15.31 -1.16 -9.19
CA ARG A 89 16.75 -1.17 -8.90
C ARG A 89 17.13 -0.35 -7.71
N ASP A 90 16.47 0.80 -7.56
CA ASP A 90 16.81 1.78 -6.56
C ASP A 90 15.62 2.73 -6.36
N ARG A 91 15.51 3.32 -5.17
CA ARG A 91 14.47 4.28 -4.83
C ARG A 91 15.00 5.37 -3.90
N THR A 92 14.39 6.54 -3.97
CA THR A 92 14.59 7.63 -2.99
C THR A 92 13.25 8.18 -2.54
N VAL A 93 13.20 8.69 -1.31
CA VAL A 93 12.00 9.24 -0.66
C VAL A 93 12.25 10.67 -0.22
N GLY A 94 11.22 11.50 -0.33
CA GLY A 94 11.36 12.93 -0.13
C GLY A 94 12.19 13.58 -1.23
N TRP A 95 12.66 14.78 -0.94
CA TRP A 95 13.59 15.51 -1.78
C TRP A 95 14.95 15.53 -1.12
N ASP A 96 15.90 14.87 -1.73
CA ASP A 96 17.33 15.02 -1.43
C ASP A 96 18.02 15.20 -2.78
N ARG A 97 18.62 16.37 -3.00
CA ARG A 97 19.21 16.73 -4.29
C ARG A 97 20.30 15.73 -4.68
N ASP A 98 21.17 15.36 -3.75
CA ASP A 98 22.33 14.51 -4.06
C ASP A 98 21.86 13.09 -4.38
N GLU A 99 20.84 12.59 -3.66
CA GLU A 99 20.21 11.30 -3.98
C GLU A 99 19.49 11.31 -5.33
N TRP A 100 18.76 12.39 -5.67
CA TRP A 100 18.11 12.50 -6.97
C TRP A 100 19.13 12.61 -8.11
N LEU A 101 20.20 13.40 -7.94
CA LEU A 101 21.30 13.48 -8.90
C LEU A 101 21.95 12.11 -9.13
N ARG A 102 22.23 11.38 -8.05
CA ARG A 102 22.76 10.02 -8.09
C ARG A 102 21.81 9.06 -8.81
N LEU A 103 20.53 9.10 -8.46
CA LEU A 103 19.51 8.19 -8.98
C LEU A 103 19.27 8.39 -10.48
N PHE A 104 19.17 9.65 -10.93
CA PHE A 104 18.97 10.03 -12.33
C PHE A 104 20.27 10.10 -13.16
N GLU A 105 21.43 9.91 -12.53
CA GLU A 105 22.76 10.04 -13.16
C GLU A 105 22.99 11.41 -13.81
N LEU A 106 22.65 12.48 -13.08
CA LEU A 106 22.76 13.87 -13.51
C LEU A 106 23.82 14.64 -12.72
N GLU A 107 24.35 15.70 -13.32
CA GLU A 107 25.33 16.60 -12.66
C GLU A 107 24.66 17.77 -11.94
N GLN A 108 23.45 18.16 -12.35
CA GLN A 108 22.76 19.34 -11.83
C GLN A 108 21.23 19.17 -11.91
N LEU A 109 20.53 19.56 -10.85
CA LEU A 109 19.08 19.47 -10.72
C LEU A 109 18.57 20.40 -9.61
N GLY A 110 17.51 21.16 -9.87
CA GLY A 110 16.81 21.97 -8.87
C GLY A 110 17.73 22.92 -8.09
N ILE A 111 18.55 23.73 -8.76
CA ILE A 111 19.62 24.47 -8.07
C ILE A 111 19.08 25.54 -7.10
N ASP A 112 17.90 26.08 -7.41
CA ASP A 112 17.24 27.10 -6.59
C ASP A 112 16.44 26.51 -5.41
N LEU A 113 16.40 25.18 -5.29
CA LEU A 113 15.72 24.50 -4.19
C LEU A 113 16.63 24.33 -2.97
N PRO A 114 16.09 24.11 -1.76
CA PRO A 114 16.89 23.59 -0.64
C PRO A 114 17.51 22.24 -1.02
N ALA A 115 18.66 21.88 -0.43
CA ALA A 115 19.31 20.60 -0.71
C ALA A 115 18.47 19.39 -0.25
N PHE A 116 17.67 19.55 0.81
CA PHE A 116 16.88 18.48 1.41
C PHE A 116 15.52 18.97 1.92
N ARG A 117 14.48 18.15 1.73
CA ARG A 117 13.19 18.22 2.41
C ARG A 117 12.63 16.80 2.64
N PRO A 118 12.15 16.49 3.85
CA PRO A 118 11.49 15.21 4.10
C PRO A 118 10.18 15.11 3.31
N GLY A 119 9.80 13.89 2.94
CA GLY A 119 8.48 13.62 2.38
C GLY A 119 7.37 13.62 3.43
N CYS A 120 6.13 13.40 2.98
CA CYS A 120 4.97 13.13 3.82
C CYS A 120 4.55 11.67 3.70
N GLY A 121 3.83 11.15 4.70
CA GLY A 121 3.22 9.82 4.62
C GLY A 121 2.30 9.71 3.40
N SER A 122 2.46 8.59 2.69
CA SER A 122 1.60 8.21 1.56
C SER A 122 0.17 7.99 2.03
N LYS A 123 -0.80 8.26 1.15
CA LYS A 123 -2.22 7.95 1.45
C LYS A 123 -2.46 6.44 1.59
N SER A 124 -1.61 5.60 1.01
CA SER A 124 -1.72 4.12 1.13
C SER A 124 -1.40 3.60 2.53
N VAL A 125 -0.66 4.37 3.35
CA VAL A 125 -0.27 3.97 4.72
C VAL A 125 -1.05 4.71 5.81
N GLU A 126 -2.07 5.49 5.43
CA GLU A 126 -2.96 6.12 6.41
C GLU A 126 -3.69 5.07 7.27
N PRO A 127 -4.05 5.37 8.52
CA PRO A 127 -4.70 4.41 9.40
C PRO A 127 -5.92 3.74 8.78
N GLY A 128 -5.88 2.41 8.66
CA GLY A 128 -6.96 1.61 8.06
C GLY A 128 -6.92 1.48 6.54
N MET A 129 -5.98 2.14 5.85
CA MET A 129 -5.80 2.01 4.40
C MET A 129 -5.07 0.73 3.99
N PRO A 130 -4.00 0.26 4.67
CA PRO A 130 -3.35 -0.99 4.31
C PRO A 130 -4.32 -2.18 4.21
N GLU A 131 -5.25 -2.31 5.15
CA GLU A 131 -6.23 -3.39 5.16
C GLU A 131 -7.28 -3.24 4.05
N LYS A 132 -7.71 -2.01 3.77
CA LYS A 132 -8.63 -1.72 2.66
C LYS A 132 -7.98 -2.03 1.31
N LEU A 133 -6.70 -1.69 1.15
CA LEU A 133 -5.95 -1.94 -0.06
C LEU A 133 -5.61 -3.42 -0.22
N ALA A 134 -5.28 -4.12 0.87
CA ALA A 134 -5.13 -5.58 0.88
C ALA A 134 -6.41 -6.30 0.45
N LEU A 135 -7.57 -5.87 0.97
CA LEU A 135 -8.88 -6.40 0.54
C LEU A 135 -9.20 -6.12 -0.94
N LYS A 136 -8.74 -4.99 -1.47
CA LYS A 136 -9.10 -4.53 -2.82
C LYS A 136 -8.14 -4.99 -3.90
N PHE A 137 -6.86 -5.08 -3.58
CA PHE A 137 -5.76 -5.28 -4.54
C PHE A 137 -4.73 -6.33 -4.11
N GLY A 138 -4.80 -6.84 -2.87
CA GLY A 138 -3.95 -7.92 -2.41
C GLY A 138 -4.50 -9.29 -2.80
N ASP A 139 -3.78 -10.33 -2.37
CA ASP A 139 -4.10 -11.73 -2.66
C ASP A 139 -4.97 -12.40 -1.57
N ILE A 140 -5.62 -11.61 -0.71
CA ILE A 140 -6.45 -12.12 0.39
C ILE A 140 -7.89 -12.31 -0.11
N SER A 141 -8.38 -13.54 -0.02
CA SER A 141 -9.78 -13.87 -0.32
C SER A 141 -10.46 -14.51 0.90
N LEU A 142 -11.37 -13.76 1.51
CA LEU A 142 -12.18 -14.22 2.63
C LEU A 142 -13.33 -15.12 2.12
N GLN A 143 -13.45 -16.32 2.70
CA GLN A 143 -14.44 -17.34 2.33
C GLN A 143 -15.61 -17.42 3.31
N ALA A 144 -15.46 -16.87 4.52
CA ALA A 144 -16.51 -16.90 5.51
C ALA A 144 -17.75 -16.16 5.02
N ARG A 145 -18.93 -16.68 5.39
CA ARG A 145 -20.20 -16.06 5.02
C ARG A 145 -20.27 -14.65 5.57
N ARG A 146 -20.44 -13.67 4.68
CA ARG A 146 -20.73 -12.29 5.04
C ARG A 146 -22.16 -12.14 5.54
N ILE A 147 -22.33 -11.39 6.62
CA ILE A 147 -23.62 -11.10 7.23
C ILE A 147 -23.82 -9.60 7.15
N GLU A 148 -24.76 -9.18 6.31
CA GLU A 148 -25.14 -7.78 6.18
C GLU A 148 -25.91 -7.35 7.43
N ILE A 149 -25.55 -6.16 7.92
CA ILE A 149 -26.14 -5.49 9.07
C ILE A 149 -26.86 -4.26 8.51
N GLY A 150 -28.06 -3.96 9.00
CA GLY A 150 -28.77 -2.75 8.56
C GLY A 150 -28.02 -1.47 8.95
N ASP A 151 -28.14 -0.39 8.16
CA ASP A 151 -27.43 0.88 8.42
C ASP A 151 -27.70 1.46 9.83
N MET A 152 -28.86 1.15 10.41
CA MET A 152 -29.30 1.60 11.74
C MET A 152 -29.15 0.55 12.84
N GLU A 153 -28.66 -0.64 12.51
CA GLU A 153 -28.48 -1.76 13.44
C GLU A 153 -27.08 -1.66 14.07
N ASP A 154 -26.98 -1.80 15.39
CA ASP A 154 -25.69 -1.78 16.08
C ASP A 154 -24.99 -3.13 15.90
N PRO A 155 -23.79 -3.19 15.28
CA PRO A 155 -23.16 -4.48 14.97
C PRO A 155 -22.79 -5.31 16.22
N MET A 156 -22.56 -4.67 17.37
CA MET A 156 -22.27 -5.39 18.62
C MET A 156 -23.56 -6.00 19.19
N GLU A 157 -24.66 -5.25 19.21
CA GLU A 157 -25.98 -5.77 19.57
C GLU A 157 -26.40 -6.91 18.63
N SER A 158 -26.19 -6.78 17.31
CA SER A 158 -26.47 -7.86 16.35
C SER A 158 -25.73 -9.15 16.66
N CYS A 159 -24.48 -9.05 17.09
CA CYS A 159 -23.69 -10.22 17.48
C CYS A 159 -24.24 -10.85 18.77
N PHE A 160 -24.66 -10.01 19.73
CA PHE A 160 -25.27 -10.45 20.97
C PHE A 160 -26.62 -11.15 20.73
N GLU A 161 -27.52 -10.55 19.94
CA GLU A 161 -28.84 -11.12 19.62
C GLU A 161 -28.76 -12.46 18.88
N ARG A 162 -27.67 -12.68 18.11
CA ARG A 162 -27.39 -13.95 17.42
C ARG A 162 -26.70 -14.99 18.31
N GLY A 163 -26.43 -14.67 19.57
CA GLY A 163 -25.79 -15.57 20.53
C GLY A 163 -24.32 -15.86 20.23
N TRP A 164 -23.62 -14.94 19.56
CA TRP A 164 -22.18 -15.11 19.29
C TRP A 164 -21.27 -14.66 20.44
N SER A 165 -21.88 -14.03 21.45
CA SER A 165 -21.25 -13.59 22.69
C SER A 165 -21.57 -14.59 23.80
N ASP A 166 -20.70 -14.70 24.80
CA ASP A 166 -20.89 -15.43 26.05
C ASP A 166 -21.67 -14.63 27.12
N GLY A 167 -22.22 -13.47 26.74
CA GLY A 167 -22.84 -12.49 27.63
C GLY A 167 -22.00 -11.22 27.79
N LEU A 168 -20.73 -11.22 27.36
CA LEU A 168 -19.85 -10.05 27.38
C LEU A 168 -19.81 -9.32 26.01
N PRO A 169 -19.48 -8.02 25.99
CA PRO A 169 -19.26 -7.30 24.74
C PRO A 169 -18.16 -7.95 23.88
N ILE A 170 -18.39 -8.04 22.57
CA ILE A 170 -17.41 -8.51 21.59
C ILE A 170 -17.04 -7.41 20.61
N VAL A 171 -15.94 -7.58 19.88
CA VAL A 171 -15.59 -6.71 18.75
C VAL A 171 -16.15 -7.29 17.44
N PRO A 172 -17.07 -6.61 16.73
CA PRO A 172 -17.63 -7.13 15.49
C PRO A 172 -16.53 -7.42 14.44
N PRO A 173 -16.48 -8.63 13.84
CA PRO A 173 -15.39 -9.05 12.96
C PRO A 173 -15.59 -8.53 11.53
N THR A 174 -15.40 -7.22 11.34
CA THR A 174 -15.44 -6.62 10.00
C THR A 174 -14.29 -7.13 9.14
N GLU A 175 -14.46 -7.15 7.82
CA GLU A 175 -13.43 -7.63 6.86
C GLU A 175 -12.07 -6.96 7.11
N ILE A 176 -12.06 -5.65 7.34
CA ILE A 176 -10.85 -4.87 7.66
C ILE A 176 -10.15 -5.40 8.92
N ARG A 177 -10.91 -5.70 9.99
CA ARG A 177 -10.34 -6.22 11.24
C ARG A 177 -9.83 -7.65 11.08
N VAL A 178 -10.53 -8.47 10.29
CA VAL A 178 -10.11 -9.84 10.00
C VAL A 178 -8.83 -9.84 9.16
N VAL A 179 -8.74 -9.02 8.12
CA VAL A 179 -7.50 -8.87 7.34
C VAL A 179 -6.36 -8.36 8.19
N ARG A 180 -6.60 -7.39 9.08
CA ARG A 180 -5.60 -6.95 10.06
C ARG A 180 -5.11 -8.10 10.94
N MET A 181 -6.02 -8.94 11.43
CA MET A 181 -5.68 -10.10 12.25
C MET A 181 -4.85 -11.12 11.46
N LEU A 182 -5.23 -11.40 10.21
CA LEU A 182 -4.52 -12.31 9.33
C LEU A 182 -3.11 -11.85 8.98
N ALA A 183 -2.83 -10.54 9.00
CA ALA A 183 -1.48 -10.02 8.82
C ALA A 183 -0.49 -10.44 9.93
N GLY A 184 -0.98 -10.95 11.07
CA GLY A 184 -0.15 -11.54 12.12
C GLY A 184 0.35 -12.95 11.81
N THR A 185 -0.09 -13.60 10.73
CA THR A 185 0.34 -14.96 10.37
C THR A 185 0.76 -15.06 8.92
N GLN A 186 1.64 -16.03 8.63
CA GLN A 186 2.04 -16.38 7.27
C GLN A 186 1.24 -17.57 6.70
N ARG A 187 0.29 -18.13 7.48
CA ARG A 187 -0.53 -19.26 7.05
C ARG A 187 -1.62 -18.83 6.08
N ASP A 188 -2.00 -19.72 5.19
CA ASP A 188 -3.07 -19.47 4.23
C ASP A 188 -4.41 -19.35 4.98
N PRO A 189 -5.18 -18.26 4.79
CA PRO A 189 -6.50 -18.09 5.43
C PRO A 189 -7.47 -19.26 5.19
N SER A 190 -7.33 -19.97 4.07
CA SER A 190 -8.13 -21.13 3.70
C SER A 190 -7.67 -22.45 4.32
N GLU A 191 -6.47 -22.48 4.92
CA GLU A 191 -5.93 -23.66 5.57
C GLU A 191 -6.85 -24.12 6.71
N VAL A 192 -7.29 -25.39 6.65
CA VAL A 192 -8.16 -26.01 7.66
C VAL A 192 -7.30 -26.69 8.73
N LEU A 193 -7.44 -26.23 9.97
CA LEU A 193 -6.77 -26.78 11.16
C LEU A 193 -7.40 -28.09 11.62
N GLY A 194 -8.72 -28.21 11.45
CA GLY A 194 -9.48 -29.36 11.92
C GLY A 194 -10.98 -29.14 11.82
N LEU A 195 -11.74 -30.04 12.44
CA LEU A 195 -13.20 -29.93 12.52
C LEU A 195 -13.58 -29.52 13.95
N THR A 196 -14.38 -28.46 14.10
CA THR A 196 -14.82 -27.98 15.41
C THR A 196 -16.15 -28.63 15.80
N PRO A 197 -16.22 -29.38 16.92
CA PRO A 197 -17.48 -29.85 17.49
C PRO A 197 -18.41 -28.68 17.87
N PRO A 198 -19.74 -28.90 17.97
CA PRO A 198 -20.44 -30.17 17.80
C PRO A 198 -20.76 -30.51 16.33
N ASP A 199 -20.84 -29.52 15.45
CA ASP A 199 -21.32 -29.69 14.07
C ASP A 199 -20.24 -30.13 13.08
N LEU A 200 -19.02 -30.38 13.58
CA LEU A 200 -17.84 -30.83 12.85
C LEU A 200 -17.56 -29.99 11.59
N GLN A 201 -17.78 -28.68 11.71
CA GLN A 201 -17.50 -27.75 10.62
C GLN A 201 -15.99 -27.49 10.51
N PRO A 202 -15.44 -27.35 9.29
CA PRO A 202 -14.03 -27.00 9.10
C PRO A 202 -13.69 -25.69 9.80
N CYS A 203 -12.62 -25.71 10.60
CA CYS A 203 -12.03 -24.55 11.25
C CYS A 203 -10.82 -24.10 10.44
N SER A 204 -10.96 -23.04 9.66
CA SER A 204 -9.85 -22.46 8.90
C SER A 204 -9.14 -21.37 9.69
N ILE A 205 -7.93 -21.01 9.25
CA ILE A 205 -7.19 -19.84 9.77
C ILE A 205 -8.05 -18.57 9.73
N GLU A 206 -8.82 -18.35 8.66
CA GLU A 206 -9.77 -17.24 8.58
C GLU A 206 -10.81 -17.29 9.71
N LYS A 207 -11.39 -18.46 10.00
CA LYS A 207 -12.38 -18.60 11.08
C LYS A 207 -11.76 -18.39 12.45
N VAL A 208 -10.52 -18.81 12.65
CA VAL A 208 -9.78 -18.51 13.87
C VAL A 208 -9.55 -17.01 13.99
N ALA A 209 -9.12 -16.34 12.93
CA ALA A 209 -8.95 -14.88 12.91
C ALA A 209 -10.26 -14.14 13.22
N ILE A 210 -11.40 -14.58 12.68
CA ILE A 210 -12.72 -14.02 13.00
C ILE A 210 -13.01 -14.12 14.50
N ASN A 211 -12.81 -15.29 15.11
CA ASN A 211 -13.03 -15.48 16.55
C ASN A 211 -12.04 -14.67 17.40
N ALA A 212 -10.78 -14.59 16.99
CA ALA A 212 -9.77 -13.78 17.66
C ALA A 212 -10.13 -12.29 17.61
N VAL A 213 -10.62 -11.79 16.47
CA VAL A 213 -11.14 -10.42 16.37
C VAL A 213 -12.31 -10.24 17.34
N MET A 214 -13.28 -11.17 17.35
CA MET A 214 -14.42 -11.11 18.26
C MET A 214 -14.01 -11.03 19.74
N ALA A 215 -12.98 -11.78 20.11
CA ALA A 215 -12.39 -11.77 21.45
C ALA A 215 -11.57 -10.50 21.76
N GLY A 216 -11.40 -9.59 20.80
CA GLY A 216 -10.61 -8.36 20.96
C GLY A 216 -9.10 -8.60 20.94
N CYS A 217 -8.64 -9.74 20.40
CA CYS A 217 -7.22 -10.01 20.24
C CYS A 217 -6.56 -9.01 19.28
N LYS A 218 -5.25 -8.81 19.46
CA LYS A 218 -4.43 -8.04 18.51
C LYS A 218 -3.71 -8.98 17.55
N PRO A 219 -3.30 -8.51 16.36
CA PRO A 219 -2.56 -9.33 15.40
C PRO A 219 -1.25 -9.88 15.95
N GLU A 220 -0.57 -9.12 16.82
CA GLU A 220 0.72 -9.53 17.39
C GLU A 220 0.58 -10.66 18.45
N CYS A 221 -0.66 -11.06 18.75
CA CYS A 221 -0.93 -12.24 19.55
C CYS A 221 -0.86 -13.51 18.68
N ASP A 222 0.31 -13.80 18.08
CA ASP A 222 0.60 -15.02 17.30
C ASP A 222 0.10 -16.29 18.02
N ALA A 223 0.23 -16.28 19.35
CA ALA A 223 -0.18 -17.36 20.23
C ALA A 223 -1.67 -17.76 20.11
N VAL A 224 -2.59 -16.90 19.67
CA VAL A 224 -4.02 -17.26 19.57
C VAL A 224 -4.30 -18.05 18.29
N VAL A 225 -3.64 -17.71 17.19
CA VAL A 225 -3.80 -18.42 15.91
C VAL A 225 -2.99 -19.72 15.92
N GLU A 226 -1.82 -19.72 16.55
CA GLU A 226 -0.99 -20.92 16.71
C GLU A 226 -1.57 -21.90 17.75
N ALA A 227 -2.04 -21.44 18.91
CA ALA A 227 -2.50 -22.35 19.98
C ALA A 227 -3.84 -23.05 19.71
N LEU A 228 -4.61 -22.62 18.71
CA LEU A 228 -5.83 -23.33 18.28
C LEU A 228 -5.56 -24.38 17.18
N ALA A 229 -4.31 -24.46 16.70
CA ALA A 229 -3.89 -25.38 15.64
C ALA A 229 -3.18 -26.65 16.15
N ASP A 230 -2.82 -26.71 17.44
CA ASP A 230 -2.19 -27.86 18.13
C ASP A 230 -3.15 -28.50 19.15
#